data_AF-A0A537BFY9-F1
#
_entry.id   AF-A0A537BFY9-F1
#
_cell.length_a   1.000
_cell.length_b   1.000
_cell.length_c   1.000
_cell.angle_alpha   90.00
_cell.angle_beta   90.00
_cell.angle_gamma   90.00
#
_symmetry.space_group_name_H-M   'P 1'
#
loop_
_entity.id
_entity.type
_entity.pdbx_description
1 polymer ?
#
loop_
_entity_poly.entity_id
_entity_poly.type
_entity_poly.pdbx_seq_one_letter_code
_entity_poly.pdbx_strand_id
1 'polypeptide(L)'
;MLASSAPYLAVIDADLQHDETLVPKLLEAAKRGDADIVAASRYMVGGSTGALPAERVRLSRAAGALSRVLCKGVTDPMSGFFVVRRAFLERVVRRLYGRGFKILLDLVAAARGQVRIV
;
A
#
# COMPACT_ATOMS: atom_id res chain seq x y z
N MET A 1 14.26 -0.63 -18.92
CA MET A 1 14.83 0.24 -17.85
C MET A 1 13.68 0.66 -16.93
N LEU A 2 13.91 0.72 -15.62
CA LEU A 2 12.96 1.34 -14.68
C LEU A 2 13.13 2.86 -14.76
N ALA A 3 12.03 3.62 -14.67
CA ALA A 3 12.05 5.09 -14.76
C ALA A 3 12.75 5.76 -13.55
N SER A 4 12.97 5.01 -12.46
CA SER A 4 13.71 5.43 -11.28
C SER A 4 14.78 4.39 -10.95
N SER A 5 15.89 4.82 -10.37
CA SER A 5 16.97 3.99 -9.80
C SER A 5 16.96 3.95 -8.26
N ALA A 6 16.05 4.66 -7.59
CA ALA A 6 15.99 4.76 -6.14
C ALA A 6 15.68 3.41 -5.46
N PRO A 7 16.31 3.08 -4.31
CA PRO A 7 16.07 1.81 -3.59
C PRO A 7 14.69 1.73 -2.93
N TYR A 8 14.04 2.88 -2.70
CA TYR A 8 12.68 3.00 -2.21
C TYR A 8 11.87 3.84 -3.19
N LEU A 9 10.62 3.44 -3.42
CA LEU A 9 9.72 4.10 -4.37
C LEU A 9 8.46 4.52 -3.61
N ALA A 10 8.16 5.81 -3.62
CA ALA A 10 6.89 6.33 -3.13
C ALA A 10 5.86 6.35 -4.26
N VAL A 11 4.65 5.90 -3.95
CA VAL A 11 3.47 5.97 -4.83
C VAL A 11 2.46 6.86 -4.12
N ILE A 12 1.97 7.87 -4.83
CA ILE A 12 1.01 8.86 -4.33
C ILE A 12 0.13 9.34 -5.49
N ASP A 13 -1.16 9.52 -5.23
CA ASP A 13 -2.08 10.11 -6.21
C ASP A 13 -1.83 11.63 -6.34
N ALA A 14 -1.88 12.16 -7.56
CA ALA A 14 -1.58 13.57 -7.84
C ALA A 14 -2.78 14.52 -7.63
N ASP A 15 -3.87 14.06 -6.99
CA ASP A 15 -5.10 14.80 -6.76
C ASP A 15 -5.12 15.57 -5.43
N LEU A 16 -3.99 15.60 -4.72
CA LEU A 16 -3.79 16.25 -3.42
C LEU A 16 -4.72 15.74 -2.31
N GLN A 17 -5.32 14.55 -2.46
CA GLN A 17 -6.10 13.93 -1.39
C GLN A 17 -5.22 13.35 -0.27
N HIS A 18 -3.93 13.18 -0.55
CA HIS A 18 -2.95 12.62 0.37
C HIS A 18 -2.02 13.71 0.89
N ASP A 19 -1.78 13.73 2.20
CA ASP A 19 -0.79 14.60 2.83
C ASP A 19 0.62 14.10 2.50
N GLU A 20 1.29 14.79 1.56
CA GLU A 20 2.63 14.48 1.10
C GLU A 20 3.69 14.62 2.20
N THR A 21 3.41 15.36 3.27
CA THR A 21 4.31 15.48 4.43
C THR A 21 4.48 14.17 5.18
N LEU A 22 3.65 13.15 4.87
CA LEU A 22 3.82 11.79 5.37
C LEU A 22 4.88 10.98 4.62
N VAL A 23 5.31 11.38 3.41
CA VAL A 23 6.32 10.65 2.61
C VAL A 23 7.61 10.40 3.41
N PRO A 24 8.22 11.40 4.10
CA PRO A 24 9.40 11.15 4.93
C PRO A 24 9.15 10.15 6.05
N LYS A 25 7.97 10.18 6.69
CA LYS A 25 7.62 9.25 7.78
C LYS A 25 7.47 7.81 7.27
N LEU A 26 6.82 7.62 6.12
CA LEU A 26 6.69 6.32 5.47
C LEU A 26 8.06 5.76 5.05
N LEU A 27 8.93 6.62 4.50
CA LEU A 27 10.28 6.23 4.12
C LEU A 27 11.12 5.80 5.34
N GLU A 28 11.05 6.55 6.44
CA GLU A 28 11.78 6.20 7.66
C GLU A 28 11.27 4.90 8.28
N ALA A 29 9.95 4.66 8.26
CA ALA A 29 9.39 3.37 8.66
C ALA A 29 9.89 2.21 7.77
N ALA A 30 9.96 2.42 6.46
CA ALA A 30 10.45 1.42 5.51
C ALA A 30 11.93 1.06 5.75
N LYS A 31 12.75 2.06 6.07
CA LYS A 31 14.17 1.88 6.40
C LYS A 31 14.39 1.17 7.74
N ARG A 32 13.60 1.51 8.77
CA ARG A 32 13.78 0.99 10.14
C ARG A 32 13.28 -0.45 10.32
N GLY A 33 12.16 -0.80 9.69
CA GLY A 33 11.47 -2.07 9.93
C GLY A 33 11.84 -3.21 8.98
N ASP A 34 12.74 -2.96 8.03
CA ASP A 34 13.02 -3.86 6.90
C ASP A 34 11.72 -4.29 6.19
N ALA A 35 10.76 -3.35 6.10
CA ALA A 35 9.46 -3.58 5.51
C ALA A 35 9.56 -3.54 3.99
N ASP A 36 8.85 -4.46 3.32
CA ASP A 36 8.75 -4.48 1.87
C ASP A 36 7.84 -3.34 1.38
N ILE A 37 6.76 -3.07 2.13
CA ILE A 37 5.77 -2.03 1.85
C ILE A 37 5.41 -1.30 3.16
N VAL A 38 5.27 0.01 3.10
CA VAL A 38 4.68 0.82 4.16
C VAL A 38 3.52 1.62 3.59
N ALA A 39 2.30 1.40 4.08
CA ALA A 39 1.10 2.05 3.54
C ALA A 39 0.57 3.14 4.47
N ALA A 40 0.27 4.32 3.91
CA ALA A 40 -0.55 5.28 4.61
C ALA A 40 -1.98 4.74 4.66
N SER A 41 -2.46 4.42 5.86
CA SER A 41 -3.80 3.90 6.09
C SER A 41 -4.70 4.98 6.66
N ARG A 42 -5.85 5.19 6.01
CA ARG A 42 -6.91 6.11 6.46
C ARG A 42 -7.60 5.61 7.74
N TYR A 43 -7.33 4.38 8.17
CA TYR A 43 -7.94 3.72 9.31
C TYR A 43 -7.01 3.59 10.53
N MET A 44 -5.79 4.14 10.47
CA MET A 44 -4.89 4.25 11.62
C MET A 44 -5.18 5.51 12.44
N VAL A 45 -4.74 5.55 13.70
CA VAL A 45 -4.89 6.70 14.59
C VAL A 45 -4.30 7.95 13.93
N GLY A 46 -5.15 8.94 13.63
CA GLY A 46 -4.80 10.16 12.89
C GLY A 46 -5.21 10.19 11.42
N GLY A 47 -5.73 9.08 10.86
CA GLY A 47 -6.32 9.03 9.53
C GLY A 47 -7.72 9.63 9.51
N SER A 48 -7.96 10.60 8.62
CA SER A 48 -9.28 11.20 8.43
C SER A 48 -9.90 10.68 7.13
N THR A 49 -11.04 10.01 7.22
CA THR A 49 -11.92 9.81 6.07
C THR A 49 -12.84 11.01 5.99
N GLY A 50 -12.44 12.05 5.26
CA GLY A 50 -13.37 13.15 4.90
C GLY A 50 -14.68 12.57 4.36
N ALA A 51 -15.80 13.19 4.76
CA ALA A 51 -17.19 12.76 4.58
C ALA A 51 -17.44 11.80 3.39
N LEU A 52 -17.35 10.49 3.64
CA LEU A 52 -17.61 9.44 2.65
C LEU A 52 -18.84 8.63 3.07
N PRO A 53 -19.80 8.35 2.16
CA PRO A 53 -21.07 7.72 2.50
C PRO A 53 -20.89 6.31 3.11
N ALA A 54 -21.69 6.02 4.14
CA ALA A 54 -21.65 4.81 4.96
C ALA A 54 -21.75 3.47 4.18
N GLU A 55 -22.18 3.49 2.92
CA GLU A 55 -22.28 2.31 2.07
C GLU A 55 -20.92 1.80 1.57
N ARG A 56 -19.95 2.69 1.31
CA ARG A 56 -18.58 2.28 0.93
C ARG A 56 -17.83 1.63 2.09
N VAL A 57 -18.17 1.96 3.33
CA VAL A 57 -17.55 1.39 4.54
C VAL A 57 -17.88 -0.10 4.67
N ARG A 58 -19.09 -0.53 4.26
CA ARG A 58 -19.50 -1.95 4.33
C ARG A 58 -18.80 -2.82 3.29
N LEU A 59 -18.67 -2.33 2.05
CA LEU A 59 -17.94 -3.05 1.01
C LEU A 59 -16.43 -3.12 1.31
N SER A 60 -15.87 -2.05 1.88
CA SER A 60 -14.47 -2.01 2.33
C SER A 60 -14.21 -2.95 3.52
N ARG A 61 -15.20 -3.19 4.39
CA ARG A 61 -15.10 -4.18 5.49
C ARG A 61 -15.13 -5.62 4.98
N ALA A 62 -15.93 -5.94 3.96
CA ALA A 62 -15.95 -7.26 3.33
C ALA A 62 -14.65 -7.56 2.58
N ALA A 63 -14.13 -6.57 1.82
CA ALA A 63 -12.82 -6.65 1.18
C ALA A 63 -11.68 -6.75 2.21
N GLY A 64 -11.78 -6.02 3.33
CA GLY A 64 -10.84 -6.08 4.45
C GLY A 64 -10.84 -7.41 5.21
N ALA A 65 -11.98 -8.10 5.28
CA ALA A 65 -12.07 -9.45 5.86
C ALA A 65 -11.37 -10.49 4.97
N LEU A 66 -11.57 -10.40 3.64
CA LEU A 66 -10.88 -11.27 2.67
C LEU A 66 -9.38 -10.96 2.61
N SER A 67 -8.99 -9.68 2.74
CA SER A 67 -7.59 -9.28 2.82
C SER A 67 -6.93 -9.71 4.12
N ARG A 68 -7.63 -9.78 5.25
CA ARG A 68 -7.06 -10.31 6.52
C ARG A 68 -6.71 -11.79 6.44
N VAL A 69 -7.45 -12.57 5.66
CA VAL A 69 -7.17 -14.00 5.44
C VAL A 69 -5.98 -14.19 4.50
N LEU A 70 -5.84 -13.33 3.49
CA LEU A 70 -4.79 -13.45 2.46
C LEU A 70 -3.51 -12.65 2.77
N CYS A 71 -3.61 -11.60 3.59
CA CYS A 71 -2.60 -10.56 3.82
C CYS A 71 -2.57 -10.21 5.33
N LYS A 72 -1.97 -11.08 6.15
CA LYS A 72 -1.79 -10.79 7.58
C LYS A 72 -0.98 -9.49 7.75
N GLY A 73 -1.56 -8.47 8.39
CA GLY A 73 -0.88 -7.22 8.75
C GLY A 73 -1.30 -5.97 7.96
N VAL A 74 -2.11 -6.08 6.90
CA VAL A 74 -2.52 -4.90 6.11
C VAL A 74 -3.84 -4.33 6.60
N THR A 75 -3.83 -3.08 7.08
CA THR A 75 -5.04 -2.38 7.54
C THR A 75 -5.84 -1.71 6.41
N ASP A 76 -5.17 -1.27 5.34
CA ASP A 76 -5.80 -0.71 4.12
C ASP A 76 -5.09 -1.20 2.84
N PRO A 77 -5.44 -2.37 2.29
CA PRO A 77 -4.84 -2.90 1.06
C PRO A 77 -5.25 -2.12 -0.19
N MET A 78 -6.14 -1.13 -0.05
CA MET A 78 -6.70 -0.35 -1.15
C MET A 78 -6.09 1.04 -1.27
N SER A 79 -5.13 1.38 -0.40
CA SER A 79 -4.46 2.68 -0.37
C SER A 79 -3.67 2.93 -1.65
N GLY A 80 -3.81 4.15 -2.19
CA GLY A 80 -3.00 4.68 -3.29
C GLY A 80 -1.70 5.33 -2.81
N PHE A 81 -1.50 5.43 -1.49
CA PHE A 81 -0.37 6.13 -0.90
C PHE A 81 0.49 5.19 -0.04
N PHE A 82 1.66 4.80 -0.57
CA PHE A 82 2.57 3.88 0.08
C PHE A 82 4.02 4.01 -0.41
N VAL A 83 4.96 3.48 0.35
CA VAL A 83 6.36 3.30 -0.03
C VAL A 83 6.62 1.81 -0.24
N VAL A 84 7.33 1.45 -1.31
CA VAL A 84 7.74 0.08 -1.61
C VAL A 84 9.25 -0.01 -1.80
N ARG A 85 9.87 -1.07 -1.26
CA ARG A 85 11.29 -1.36 -1.49
C ARG A 85 11.49 -1.91 -2.90
N ARG A 86 12.46 -1.38 -3.64
CA ARG A 86 12.79 -1.82 -5.02
C ARG A 86 13.01 -3.33 -5.09
N ALA A 87 13.81 -3.88 -4.18
CA ALA A 87 14.13 -5.31 -4.17
C ALA A 87 12.88 -6.19 -4.07
N PHE A 88 11.88 -5.74 -3.30
CA PHE A 88 10.57 -6.40 -3.25
C PHE A 88 9.83 -6.29 -4.58
N LEU A 89 9.73 -5.08 -5.13
CA LEU A 89 9.06 -4.85 -6.41
C LEU A 89 9.66 -5.72 -7.51
N GLU A 90 10.98 -5.74 -7.65
CA GLU A 90 11.69 -6.55 -8.66
C GLU A 90 11.43 -8.05 -8.50
N ARG A 91 11.27 -8.53 -7.26
CA ARG A 91 10.90 -9.93 -6.97
C ARG A 91 9.50 -10.29 -7.44
N VAL A 92 8.54 -9.36 -7.37
CA VAL A 92 7.11 -9.66 -7.65
C VAL A 92 6.59 -9.12 -8.98
N VAL A 93 7.30 -8.19 -9.63
CA VAL A 93 6.82 -7.43 -10.80
C VAL A 93 6.38 -8.32 -11.97
N ARG A 94 7.05 -9.46 -12.18
CA ARG A 94 6.73 -10.42 -13.25
C ARG A 94 5.47 -11.24 -13.00
N ARG A 95 4.91 -11.17 -11.79
CA ARG A 95 3.72 -11.91 -11.35
C ARG A 95 2.51 -11.01 -11.14
N LEU A 96 2.67 -9.71 -11.37
CA LEU A 96 1.56 -8.76 -11.28
C LEU A 96 0.50 -9.11 -12.33
N TYR A 97 -0.76 -8.99 -11.93
CA TYR A 97 -1.88 -9.07 -12.87
C TYR A 97 -1.81 -7.93 -13.88
N GLY A 98 -1.35 -6.74 -13.45
CA GLY A 98 -1.03 -5.62 -14.33
C GLY A 98 -2.25 -4.98 -15.02
N ARG A 99 -3.47 -5.34 -14.60
CA ARG A 99 -4.72 -4.74 -15.06
C ARG A 99 -5.52 -4.21 -13.88
N GLY A 100 -6.15 -3.05 -14.07
CA GLY A 100 -6.89 -2.35 -13.02
C GLY A 100 -6.06 -1.28 -12.32
N PHE A 101 -6.60 -0.76 -11.22
CA PHE A 101 -6.10 0.46 -10.54
C PHE A 101 -5.59 0.20 -9.12
N LYS A 102 -5.61 -1.04 -8.64
CA LYS A 102 -5.23 -1.40 -7.26
C LYS A 102 -3.88 -2.09 -7.21
N ILE A 103 -2.84 -1.34 -7.56
CA ILE A 103 -1.46 -1.84 -7.62
C ILE A 103 -0.95 -2.35 -6.26
N LEU A 104 -1.34 -1.73 -5.14
CA LEU A 104 -0.98 -2.21 -3.82
C LEU A 104 -1.50 -3.64 -3.59
N LEU A 105 -2.79 -3.88 -3.82
CA LEU A 105 -3.39 -5.20 -3.71
C LEU A 105 -2.72 -6.21 -4.65
N ASP A 106 -2.43 -5.81 -5.89
CA ASP A 106 -1.75 -6.66 -6.89
C ASP A 106 -0.34 -7.07 -6.40
N LEU A 107 0.44 -6.12 -5.85
CA LEU A 107 1.74 -6.38 -5.24
C LEU A 107 1.67 -7.39 -4.10
N VAL A 108 0.69 -7.23 -3.19
CA VAL A 108 0.51 -8.15 -2.06
C VAL A 108 0.08 -9.53 -2.53
N ALA A 109 -0.82 -9.62 -3.51
CA ALA A 109 -1.26 -10.89 -4.09
C ALA A 109 -0.11 -11.61 -4.82
N ALA A 110 0.69 -10.88 -5.60
CA ALA A 110 1.85 -11.41 -6.32
C ALA A 110 2.95 -11.97 -5.39
N ALA A 111 3.02 -11.46 -4.16
CA ALA A 111 3.96 -11.92 -3.14
C ALA A 111 3.60 -13.29 -2.52
N ARG A 112 2.36 -13.78 -2.70
CA ARG A 112 1.91 -15.10 -2.19
C ARG A 112 2.24 -15.34 -0.71
N GLY A 113 2.01 -14.32 0.13
CA GLY A 113 2.27 -14.37 1.58
C GLY A 113 3.72 -14.10 1.99
N GLN A 114 4.64 -13.90 1.05
CA GLN A 114 6.03 -13.53 1.34
C GLN A 114 6.24 -12.02 1.24
N VAL A 115 5.55 -11.25 2.09
CA VAL A 115 5.67 -9.78 2.13
C VAL A 115 5.55 -9.28 3.56
N ARG A 116 6.44 -8.36 3.94
CA ARG A 116 6.34 -7.62 5.21
C ARG A 116 5.73 -6.24 4.95
N ILE A 117 4.56 -5.98 5.53
CA ILE A 117 3.81 -4.73 5.34
C ILE A 117 3.60 -4.08 6.69
N VAL A 118 3.77 -2.76 6.73
CA VAL A 118 3.54 -1.91 7.91
C VAL A 118 2.54 -0.81 7.58
#